data_AF-A0A1M5UN77-F1
#
_entry.id   AF-A0A1M5UN77-F1
#
_cell.length_a   1.000
_cell.length_b   1.000
_cell.length_c   1.000
_cell.angle_alpha   90.00
_cell.angle_beta   90.00
_cell.angle_gamma   90.00
#
_symmetry.space_group_name_H-M   'P 1'
#
loop_
_entity.id
_entity.type
_entity.pdbx_description
1 polymer ?
#
loop_
_entity_poly.entity_id
_entity_poly.type
_entity_poly.pdbx_seq_one_letter_code
_entity_poly.pdbx_strand_id
1 'polypeptide(L)'
;MAPAYTAIIFGILALAAIWGIRQNISSGTASSRGWTCTIDDNPIGFCLIVCGKAVCLGFSIAMIFHAFGLAGDPVAHIKHALPFLS
;
A
#
# COMPACT_ATOMS: atom_id res chain seq x y z
N MET A 1 8.63 1.80 -20.12
CA MET A 1 8.63 0.43 -19.58
C MET A 1 7.44 -0.29 -20.19
N ALA A 2 7.54 -1.59 -20.50
CA ALA A 2 6.39 -2.31 -21.05
C ALA A 2 5.24 -2.30 -20.02
N PRO A 3 3.99 -2.03 -20.40
CA PRO A 3 2.86 -1.92 -19.48
C PRO A 3 2.70 -3.18 -18.62
N ALA A 4 2.94 -4.35 -19.21
CA ALA A 4 2.96 -5.65 -18.53
C ALA A 4 4.00 -5.72 -17.40
N TYR A 5 5.19 -5.13 -17.58
CA TYR A 5 6.25 -5.15 -16.56
C TYR A 5 5.85 -4.35 -15.32
N THR A 6 5.28 -3.15 -15.53
CA THR A 6 4.71 -2.31 -14.47
C THR A 6 3.59 -3.04 -13.73
N ALA A 7 2.66 -3.65 -14.47
CA ALA A 7 1.55 -4.40 -13.88
C ALA A 7 2.03 -5.59 -13.04
N ILE A 8 3.07 -6.31 -13.46
CA ILE A 8 3.64 -7.44 -12.71
C ILE A 8 4.30 -6.95 -11.41
N ILE A 9 5.14 -5.91 -11.46
CA ILE A 9 5.81 -5.39 -10.25
C ILE A 9 4.78 -4.92 -9.23
N PHE A 10 3.84 -4.06 -9.64
CA PHE A 10 2.82 -3.54 -8.73
C PHE A 10 1.82 -4.63 -8.32
N GLY A 11 1.58 -5.64 -9.15
CA GLY A 11 0.79 -6.82 -8.79
C GLY A 11 1.45 -7.64 -7.68
N ILE A 12 2.76 -7.90 -7.76
CA ILE A 12 3.51 -8.58 -6.70
C ILE A 12 3.50 -7.73 -5.42
N LEU A 13 3.68 -6.42 -5.54
CA LEU A 13 3.63 -5.49 -4.40
C LEU A 13 2.26 -5.50 -3.71
N ALA A 14 1.18 -5.48 -4.50
CA ALA A 14 -0.19 -5.57 -4.01
C ALA A 14 -0.44 -6.89 -3.28
N LEU A 15 0.04 -8.01 -3.83
CA LEU A 15 -0.12 -9.33 -3.21
C LEU A 15 0.63 -9.40 -1.87
N ALA A 16 1.86 -8.88 -1.82
CA ALA A 16 2.65 -8.79 -0.61
C ALA A 16 1.98 -7.89 0.45
N ALA A 17 1.38 -6.77 0.05
CA ALA A 17 0.64 -5.89 0.93
C ALA A 17 -0.61 -6.58 1.52
N ILE A 18 -1.40 -7.26 0.69
CA ILE A 18 -2.58 -8.04 1.14
C ILE A 18 -2.15 -9.13 2.13
N TRP A 19 -1.10 -9.88 1.80
CA TRP A 19 -0.60 -10.93 2.68
C TRP A 19 -0.12 -10.34 4.02
N GLY A 20 0.61 -9.22 3.98
CA GLY A 20 1.05 -8.52 5.19
C GLY A 20 -0.08 -7.91 6.02
N ILE A 21 -1.20 -7.51 5.42
CA ILE A 21 -2.41 -7.06 6.13
C ILE A 21 -3.09 -8.26 6.78
N ARG A 22 -3.28 -9.36 6.02
CA ARG A 22 -3.89 -10.59 6.52
C ARG A 22 -3.12 -11.17 7.70
N GLN A 23 -1.79 -11.20 7.60
CA GLN A 23 -0.92 -11.66 8.68
C GLN A 23 -1.14 -10.82 9.95
N ASN A 24 -1.11 -9.49 9.83
CA ASN A 24 -1.32 -8.58 10.96
C ASN A 24 -2.68 -8.76 11.63
N ILE A 25 -3.75 -8.90 10.83
CA ILE A 25 -5.12 -9.11 11.34
C ILE A 25 -5.22 -10.47 12.04
N SER A 26 -4.67 -11.52 11.42
CA SER A 26 -4.71 -12.88 11.98
C SER A 26 -3.90 -13.02 13.26
N SER A 27 -2.78 -12.30 13.38
CA SER A 27 -1.90 -12.36 14.55
C SER A 27 -2.24 -11.34 15.63
N GLY A 28 -3.17 -10.42 15.37
CA GLY A 28 -3.49 -9.29 16.26
C GLY A 28 -2.29 -8.37 16.52
N THR A 29 -1.22 -8.49 15.73
CA THR A 29 0.07 -7.83 15.93
C THR A 29 0.55 -7.22 14.64
N ALA A 30 0.93 -5.95 14.68
CA ALA A 30 1.49 -5.23 13.54
C ALA A 30 2.91 -4.78 13.90
N SER A 31 3.88 -5.19 13.08
CA SER A 31 5.27 -4.76 13.22
C SER A 31 5.66 -3.79 12.11
N SER A 32 6.37 -2.73 12.48
CA SER A 32 6.93 -1.72 11.57
C SER A 32 8.27 -1.24 12.12
N ARG A 33 9.36 -1.41 11.35
CA ARG A 33 10.73 -0.95 11.67
C ARG A 33 11.19 -1.26 13.11
N GLY A 34 10.99 -2.49 13.57
CA GLY A 34 11.40 -2.93 14.91
C GLY A 34 10.45 -2.53 16.05
N TRP A 35 9.39 -1.79 15.74
CA TRP A 35 8.31 -1.51 16.67
C TRP A 35 7.13 -2.45 16.39
N THR A 36 6.74 -3.23 17.39
CA THR A 36 5.62 -4.17 17.31
C THR A 36 4.50 -3.69 18.21
N CYS A 37 3.33 -3.45 17.63
CA CYS A 37 2.10 -3.07 18.34
C CYS A 37 1.11 -4.24 18.29
N THR A 38 0.45 -4.52 19.41
CA THR A 38 -0.72 -5.41 19.45
C THR A 38 -2.00 -4.58 19.37
N ILE A 39 -3.10 -5.20 18.95
CA ILE A 39 -4.40 -4.52 18.91
C ILE A 39 -4.90 -4.15 20.32
N ASP A 40 -4.52 -4.93 21.33
CA ASP A 40 -4.91 -4.73 22.72
C ASP A 40 -4.13 -3.62 23.43
N ASP A 41 -2.83 -3.47 23.12
CA ASP A 41 -1.95 -2.50 23.79
C ASP A 41 -1.99 -1.13 23.09
N ASN A 42 -2.04 -1.12 21.75
CA ASN A 42 -2.11 0.11 20.97
C ASN A 42 -2.98 -0.07 19.71
N PRO A 43 -4.32 -0.04 19.85
CA PRO A 43 -5.25 -0.24 18.73
C PRO A 43 -5.08 0.83 17.63
N ILE A 44 -4.73 2.06 18.03
CA ILE A 44 -4.52 3.18 17.09
C ILE A 44 -3.26 2.94 16.26
N GLY A 45 -2.14 2.56 16.89
CA GLY A 45 -0.89 2.24 16.21
C GLY A 45 -1.03 1.03 15.27
N PHE A 46 -1.72 -0.01 15.73
CA PHE A 46 -2.04 -1.17 14.90
C PHE A 46 -2.86 -0.76 13.66
N CYS A 47 -3.91 0.04 13.86
CA CYS A 47 -4.77 0.50 12.76
C CYS A 47 -4.01 1.38 11.76
N LEU A 48 -3.13 2.29 12.24
CA LEU A 48 -2.29 3.12 11.38
C LEU A 48 -1.34 2.28 10.51
N ILE A 49 -0.71 1.24 11.06
CA ILE A 49 0.18 0.36 10.29
C ILE A 49 -0.62 -0.41 9.22
N VAL A 50 -1.80 -0.94 9.57
CA VAL A 50 -2.66 -1.66 8.64
C VAL A 50 -3.20 -0.72 7.55
N CYS A 51 -3.67 0.47 7.92
CA CYS A 51 -4.11 1.51 6.98
C CYS A 51 -2.99 1.95 6.04
N GLY A 52 -1.76 2.14 6.54
CA GLY A 52 -0.61 2.46 5.70
C GLY A 52 -0.34 1.39 4.63
N LYS A 53 -0.39 0.11 5.00
CA LYS A 53 -0.30 -1.00 4.03
C LYS A 53 -1.46 -0.99 3.03
N ALA A 54 -2.67 -0.65 3.47
CA ALA A 54 -3.84 -0.55 2.59
C ALA A 54 -3.73 0.61 1.58
N VAL A 55 -3.14 1.75 1.96
CA VAL A 55 -2.84 2.84 1.01
C VAL A 55 -1.84 2.38 -0.05
N CYS A 56 -0.79 1.66 0.33
CA CYS A 56 0.16 1.08 -0.63
C CYS A 56 -0.51 0.09 -1.60
N LEU A 57 -1.47 -0.70 -1.10
CA LEU A 57 -2.28 -1.59 -1.93
C LEU A 57 -3.11 -0.81 -2.94
N GLY A 58 -3.84 0.22 -2.50
CA GLY A 58 -4.65 1.07 -3.38
C GLY A 58 -3.81 1.77 -4.44
N PHE A 59 -2.63 2.28 -4.07
CA PHE A 59 -1.69 2.88 -5.02
C PHE A 59 -1.16 1.87 -6.04
N SER A 60 -0.84 0.65 -5.60
CA SER A 60 -0.38 -0.42 -6.50
C SER A 60 -1.46 -0.79 -7.52
N ILE A 61 -2.72 -0.87 -7.09
CA ILE A 61 -3.86 -1.09 -7.98
C ILE A 61 -4.00 0.07 -8.97
N ALA A 62 -3.94 1.32 -8.51
CA ALA A 62 -4.01 2.50 -9.38
C ALA A 62 -2.89 2.51 -10.45
N MET A 63 -1.67 2.11 -10.08
CA MET A 63 -0.55 1.94 -11.02
C MET A 63 -0.81 0.85 -12.05
N ILE A 64 -1.45 -0.26 -11.67
CA ILE A 64 -1.85 -1.32 -12.61
C ILE A 64 -2.90 -0.78 -13.60
N PHE A 65 -3.95 -0.11 -13.11
CA PHE A 65 -4.97 0.49 -13.99
C PHE A 65 -4.35 1.53 -14.94
N HIS A 66 -3.42 2.35 -14.46
CA HIS A 66 -2.68 3.29 -15.30
C HIS A 66 -1.83 2.58 -16.36
N ALA A 67 -1.12 1.50 -16.00
CA ALA A 67 -0.31 0.73 -16.94
C ALA A 67 -1.16 0.09 -18.06
N PHE A 68 -2.42 -0.27 -17.78
CA PHE A 68 -3.36 -0.74 -18.80
C PHE A 68 -4.08 0.40 -19.56
N GLY A 69 -3.77 1.66 -19.27
CA GLY A 69 -4.41 2.83 -19.90
C GLY A 69 -5.85 3.07 -19.44
N LEU A 70 -6.29 2.42 -18.37
CA LEU A 70 -7.64 2.50 -17.82
C LEU A 70 -7.81 3.68 -16.84
N ALA A 71 -6.71 4.25 -16.35
CA ALA A 71 -6.70 5.36 -15.42
C ALA A 71 -5.60 6.38 -15.75
N GLY A 72 -5.83 7.64 -15.37
CA GLY A 72 -4.82 8.70 -15.43
C GLY A 72 -3.63 8.43 -14.50
N ASP A 73 -2.55 9.20 -14.67
CA ASP A 73 -1.30 9.01 -13.92
C ASP A 73 -1.53 9.22 -12.41
N PRO A 74 -1.40 8.18 -11.57
CA PRO A 74 -1.66 8.29 -10.14
C PRO A 74 -0.52 9.04 -9.41
N VAL A 75 0.70 9.04 -9.95
CA VAL A 75 1.83 9.81 -9.40
C VAL A 75 1.60 11.30 -9.64
N ALA A 76 1.09 11.68 -10.80
CA ALA A 76 0.72 13.06 -11.10
C ALA A 76 -0.38 13.57 -10.16
N HIS A 77 -1.39 12.74 -9.87
CA HIS A 77 -2.43 13.08 -8.89
C HIS A 77 -1.88 13.24 -7.48
N ILE A 78 -0.94 12.39 -7.04
CA ILE A 78 -0.29 12.54 -5.73
C ILE A 78 0.53 13.83 -5.67
N LYS A 79 1.29 14.16 -6.72
CA LYS A 79 2.06 15.41 -6.79
C LYS A 79 1.15 16.64 -6.74
N HIS A 80 -0.01 16.58 -7.39
CA HIS A 80 -1.00 17.64 -7.33
C HIS A 80 -1.65 17.77 -5.94
N ALA A 81 -1.94 16.64 -5.28
CA ALA A 81 -2.53 16.62 -3.94
C ALA A 81 -1.54 17.01 -2.83
N LEU A 82 -0.25 16.74 -3.01
CA LEU A 82 0.81 16.98 -2.04
C LEU A 82 1.95 17.78 -2.70
N PRO A 83 1.75 19.08 -2.96
CA PRO A 83 2.70 19.91 -3.69
C PRO A 83 4.05 20.10 -2.96
N PHE A 84 4.11 19.78 -1.66
CA PHE A 84 5.33 19.86 -0.84
C PHE A 84 6.24 18.63 -0.98
N LEU A 85 5.85 17.61 -1.76
CA LEU A 85 6.61 16.37 -1.98
C LEU A 85 7.53 16.46 -3.22
N SER A 86 7.81 17.68 -3.72
CA SER A 86 8.64 17.99 -4.88
C SER A 86 10.14 17.95 -4.59
#